data_AF-A0A1K2IJL3-F1
#
_entry.id   AF-A0A1K2IJL3-F1
#
_cell.length_a   1.000
_cell.length_b   1.000
_cell.length_c   1.000
_cell.angle_alpha   90.00
_cell.angle_beta   90.00
_cell.angle_gamma   90.00
#
_symmetry.space_group_name_H-M   'P 1'
#
loop_
_entity.id
_entity.type
_entity.pdbx_description
1 polymer ?
#
loop_
_entity_poly.entity_id
_entity_poly.type
_entity_poly.pdbx_seq_one_letter_code
_entity_poly.pdbx_strand_id
1 'polypeptide(L)'
;MFTFNFKVFANHLDIEFPTHKGIPNKSPVHIFYSEKSDLSKHEILKRFYKILQKAEISYLRPIRNITGEWIFDLKEFRHNFDCLKDVDYLKGAITIEPEYIRKIHNIDSYDENLSDETTIKFSVYEEDLKFLKGNHVTISDELTLSLKRFIKDFPEPEKCGFLMMKFEDSKMQLEIIDVLKSHLIEKGIMLLRADDKWYADDLFENIKTYMQGCSFGIALFDRINTEEFNPNVSLEIGYMMALSKPVLLLKDKNLKSLQTDLVGKLYHQFDFQNPEKTIPIVIDKWLNDKEIY
;
A
#
# COMPACT_ATOMS: atom_id res chain seq x y z
N MET A 1 19.32 -23.54 -1.56
CA MET A 1 19.23 -22.10 -1.87
C MET A 1 19.29 -21.95 -3.38
N PHE A 2 18.37 -21.20 -3.99
CA PHE A 2 18.41 -20.86 -5.41
C PHE A 2 19.19 -19.55 -5.57
N THR A 3 20.36 -19.60 -6.20
CA THR A 3 21.23 -18.43 -6.36
C THR A 3 21.35 -18.07 -7.84
N PHE A 4 20.93 -16.86 -8.18
CA PHE A 4 21.02 -16.30 -9.52
C PHE A 4 22.06 -15.18 -9.52
N ASN A 5 23.11 -15.29 -10.34
CA ASN A 5 24.10 -14.24 -10.50
C ASN A 5 23.93 -13.57 -11.86
N PHE A 6 23.56 -12.29 -11.86
CA PHE A 6 23.42 -11.48 -13.05
C PHE A 6 24.80 -10.88 -13.34
N LYS A 7 25.42 -11.32 -14.42
CA LYS A 7 26.74 -10.87 -14.86
C LYS A 7 26.61 -10.20 -16.21
N VAL A 8 27.35 -9.11 -16.41
CA VAL A 8 27.46 -8.51 -17.74
C VAL A 8 28.73 -9.01 -18.40
N PHE A 9 28.57 -9.69 -19.53
CA PHE A 9 29.68 -10.09 -20.39
C PHE A 9 29.46 -9.50 -21.78
N ALA A 10 30.43 -8.73 -22.28
CA ALA A 10 30.37 -8.12 -23.61
C ALA A 10 29.04 -7.39 -23.90
N ASN A 11 28.54 -6.59 -22.95
CA ASN A 11 27.26 -5.86 -23.02
C ASN A 11 25.99 -6.73 -23.10
N HIS A 12 26.10 -8.03 -22.82
CA HIS A 12 24.99 -8.97 -22.73
C HIS A 12 24.83 -9.40 -21.27
N LEU A 13 23.58 -9.54 -20.83
CA LEU A 13 23.29 -10.08 -19.52
C LEU A 13 23.39 -11.61 -19.60
N ASP A 14 24.32 -12.16 -18.84
CA ASP A 14 24.44 -13.58 -18.58
C ASP A 14 23.91 -13.86 -17.17
N ILE A 15 23.04 -14.86 -17.04
CA ILE A 15 22.41 -15.21 -15.77
C ILE A 15 22.89 -16.62 -15.41
N GLU A 16 23.78 -16.69 -14.43
CA GLU A 16 24.16 -17.98 -13.85
C GLU A 16 23.08 -18.40 -12.85
N PHE A 17 22.48 -19.56 -13.06
CA PHE A 17 21.44 -20.13 -12.22
C PHE A 17 21.80 -21.56 -11.83
N PRO A 18 21.22 -22.12 -10.74
CA PRO A 18 21.59 -23.44 -10.28
C PRO A 18 21.13 -24.53 -11.26
N THR A 19 22.05 -25.41 -11.62
CA THR A 19 21.81 -26.55 -12.54
C THR A 19 21.65 -27.89 -11.82
N HIS A 20 21.89 -27.96 -10.51
CA HIS A 20 21.88 -29.19 -9.74
C HIS A 20 20.46 -29.61 -9.33
N LYS A 21 20.13 -30.89 -9.56
CA LYS A 21 18.92 -31.51 -9.01
C LYS A 21 19.07 -31.70 -7.50
N GLY A 22 18.02 -31.38 -6.73
CA GLY A 22 17.99 -31.61 -5.28
C GLY A 22 17.97 -30.37 -4.39
N ILE A 23 17.85 -29.15 -4.94
CA ILE A 23 17.53 -27.98 -4.12
C ILE A 23 16.12 -28.18 -3.52
N PRO A 24 15.94 -28.11 -2.20
CA PRO A 24 14.62 -28.19 -1.59
C PRO A 24 13.69 -27.11 -2.14
N ASN A 25 12.44 -27.44 -2.49
CA ASN A 25 11.44 -26.51 -3.03
C ASN A 25 11.14 -25.32 -2.11
N LYS A 26 11.54 -25.36 -0.84
CA LYS A 26 11.37 -24.26 0.13
C LYS A 26 12.61 -23.38 0.30
N SER A 27 13.67 -23.67 -0.45
CA SER A 27 14.91 -22.89 -0.40
C SER A 27 14.67 -21.45 -0.85
N PRO A 28 15.27 -20.44 -0.21
CA PRO A 28 15.14 -19.05 -0.65
C PRO A 28 15.75 -18.83 -2.03
N VAL A 29 15.23 -17.81 -2.73
CA VAL A 29 15.78 -17.29 -3.98
C VAL A 29 16.59 -16.05 -3.68
N HIS A 30 17.81 -16.00 -4.19
CA HIS A 30 18.63 -14.79 -4.20
C HIS A 30 19.04 -14.41 -5.61
N ILE A 31 18.94 -13.12 -5.92
CA ILE A 31 19.50 -12.53 -7.14
C ILE A 31 20.62 -11.61 -6.73
N PHE A 32 21.80 -11.83 -7.29
CA PHE A 32 22.98 -11.01 -7.09
C PHE A 32 23.35 -10.28 -8.37
N TYR A 33 23.76 -9.03 -8.22
CA TYR A 33 24.44 -8.27 -9.27
C TYR A 33 25.64 -7.56 -8.65
N SER A 34 26.82 -7.77 -9.23
CA SER A 34 28.09 -7.29 -8.67
C SER A 34 28.91 -6.57 -9.73
N GLU A 35 29.54 -5.46 -9.34
CA GLU A 35 30.52 -4.74 -10.15
C GLU A 35 31.84 -4.59 -9.39
N LYS A 36 32.95 -4.78 -10.11
CA LYS A 36 34.32 -4.56 -9.63
C LYS A 36 34.67 -3.07 -9.60
N SER A 37 33.85 -2.28 -8.91
CA SER A 37 34.07 -0.85 -8.68
C SER A 37 33.38 -0.45 -7.38
N ASP A 38 33.91 0.56 -6.71
CA ASP A 38 33.22 1.23 -5.60
C ASP A 38 32.12 2.14 -6.16
N LEU A 39 30.87 1.71 -6.06
CA LEU A 39 29.72 2.42 -6.60
C LEU A 39 28.75 2.75 -5.48
N SER A 40 28.19 3.96 -5.48
CA SER A 40 27.09 4.27 -4.55
C SER A 40 25.88 3.35 -4.78
N LYS A 41 25.03 3.17 -3.75
CA LYS A 41 23.76 2.41 -3.86
C LYS A 41 22.93 2.85 -5.07
N HIS A 42 22.81 4.17 -5.28
CA HIS A 42 22.07 4.72 -6.42
C HIS A 42 22.71 4.33 -7.76
N GLU A 43 24.03 4.37 -7.86
CA GLU A 43 24.74 4.12 -9.11
C GLU A 43 24.70 2.65 -9.54
N ILE A 44 24.96 1.72 -8.62
CA ILE A 44 24.87 0.29 -8.94
C ILE A 44 23.44 -0.13 -9.31
N LEU A 45 22.42 0.39 -8.61
CA LEU A 45 21.01 0.13 -8.94
C LEU A 45 20.61 0.74 -10.28
N LYS A 46 21.14 1.92 -10.63
CA LYS A 46 20.91 2.56 -11.93
C LYS A 46 21.51 1.73 -13.07
N ARG A 47 22.73 1.21 -12.89
CA ARG A 47 23.39 0.35 -13.87
C ARG A 47 22.64 -0.97 -14.03
N PHE A 48 22.31 -1.61 -12.91
CA PHE A 48 21.51 -2.84 -12.91
C PHE A 48 20.16 -2.65 -13.61
N TYR A 49 19.43 -1.58 -13.30
CA TYR A 49 18.14 -1.30 -13.95
C TYR A 49 18.27 -1.13 -15.46
N LYS A 50 19.30 -0.42 -15.95
CA LYS A 50 19.57 -0.31 -17.39
C LYS A 50 19.83 -1.67 -18.05
N ILE A 51 20.50 -2.58 -17.36
CA ILE A 51 20.79 -3.92 -17.86
C ILE A 51 19.50 -4.72 -17.97
N LEU A 52 18.64 -4.67 -16.96
CA LEU A 52 17.32 -5.32 -17.01
C LEU A 52 16.47 -4.78 -18.16
N GLN A 53 16.43 -3.46 -18.36
CA GLN A 53 15.73 -2.85 -19.50
C GLN A 53 16.28 -3.33 -20.85
N LYS A 54 17.61 -3.38 -20.99
CA LYS A 54 18.25 -3.84 -22.23
C LYS A 54 18.00 -5.33 -22.50
N ALA A 55 17.91 -6.14 -21.45
CA ALA A 55 17.61 -7.57 -21.52
C ALA A 55 16.10 -7.87 -21.58
N GLU A 56 15.24 -6.84 -21.65
CA GLU A 56 13.78 -6.96 -21.65
C GLU A 56 13.21 -7.76 -20.46
N ILE A 57 13.88 -7.66 -19.30
CA ILE A 57 13.44 -8.31 -18.07
C ILE A 57 12.39 -7.43 -17.38
N SER A 58 11.14 -7.89 -17.37
CA SER A 58 10.01 -7.22 -16.69
C SER A 58 9.74 -7.73 -15.28
N TYR A 59 10.15 -8.95 -14.96
CA TYR A 59 9.84 -9.56 -13.65
C TYR A 59 10.51 -8.87 -12.47
N LEU A 60 11.50 -7.99 -12.64
CA LEU A 60 12.15 -7.26 -11.55
C LEU A 60 12.27 -5.77 -11.90
N ARG A 61 11.52 -4.89 -11.22
CA ARG A 61 11.48 -3.46 -11.55
C ARG A 61 11.20 -2.55 -10.34
N PRO A 62 11.71 -1.31 -10.31
CA PRO A 62 11.40 -0.35 -9.25
C PRO A 62 9.94 0.14 -9.30
N ILE A 63 9.34 0.46 -8.14
CA ILE A 63 7.96 1.00 -8.08
C ILE A 63 7.93 2.50 -8.41
N ARG A 64 8.65 3.30 -7.62
CA ARG A 64 8.67 4.78 -7.73
C ARG A 64 10.08 5.31 -8.02
N ASN A 65 11.08 4.74 -7.37
CA ASN A 65 12.49 5.12 -7.53
C ASN A 65 13.39 3.89 -7.42
N ILE A 66 14.57 3.95 -8.04
CA ILE A 66 15.49 2.81 -8.14
C ILE A 66 16.13 2.40 -6.80
N THR A 67 16.15 3.28 -5.79
CA THR A 67 16.82 3.07 -4.51
C THR A 67 15.94 2.48 -3.41
N GLY A 68 14.62 2.51 -3.60
CA GLY A 68 13.62 2.03 -2.67
C GLY A 68 13.10 0.66 -3.07
N GLU A 69 11.79 0.49 -3.04
CA GLU A 69 11.09 -0.76 -3.29
C GLU A 69 11.03 -1.18 -4.77
N TRP A 70 11.18 -2.48 -4.99
CA TRP A 70 11.11 -3.15 -6.28
C TRP A 70 9.99 -4.20 -6.29
N ILE A 71 9.24 -4.25 -7.39
CA ILE A 71 8.30 -5.34 -7.68
C ILE A 71 9.09 -6.51 -8.25
N PHE A 72 8.87 -7.69 -7.68
CA PHE A 72 9.34 -8.96 -8.20
C PHE A 72 8.15 -9.85 -8.59
N ASP A 73 7.90 -10.01 -9.89
CA ASP A 73 6.92 -10.96 -10.42
C ASP A 73 7.48 -12.39 -10.36
N LEU A 74 7.10 -13.10 -9.30
CA LEU A 74 7.57 -14.45 -9.02
C LEU A 74 7.04 -15.47 -10.03
N LYS A 75 5.87 -15.21 -10.63
CA LYS A 75 5.25 -16.09 -11.62
C LYS A 75 6.01 -16.00 -12.95
N GLU A 76 6.26 -14.79 -13.42
CA GLU A 76 7.06 -14.55 -14.62
C GLU A 76 8.49 -15.03 -14.42
N PHE A 77 9.11 -14.74 -13.27
CA PHE A 77 10.44 -15.25 -12.94
C PHE A 77 10.51 -16.78 -12.97
N ARG A 78 9.56 -17.47 -12.32
CA ARG A 78 9.48 -18.94 -12.34
C ARG A 78 9.35 -19.49 -13.76
N HIS A 79 8.64 -18.80 -14.66
CA HIS A 79 8.48 -19.26 -16.03
C HIS A 79 9.79 -19.21 -16.84
N ASN A 80 10.69 -18.30 -16.50
CA ASN A 80 11.96 -18.10 -17.20
C ASN A 80 13.05 -19.12 -16.82
N PHE A 81 12.90 -19.89 -15.74
CA PHE A 81 13.94 -20.82 -15.27
C PHE A 81 13.40 -22.21 -14.95
N ASP A 82 13.90 -23.21 -15.68
CA ASP A 82 13.48 -24.61 -15.51
C ASP A 82 13.68 -25.15 -14.09
N CYS A 83 14.74 -24.71 -13.41
CA CYS A 83 15.03 -25.13 -12.03
C CYS A 83 13.98 -24.67 -11.01
N LEU A 84 13.08 -23.75 -11.37
CA LEU A 84 12.01 -23.23 -10.53
C LEU A 84 10.64 -23.85 -10.82
N LYS A 85 10.53 -24.73 -11.83
CA LYS A 85 9.23 -25.29 -12.25
C LYS A 85 8.47 -25.99 -11.13
N ASP A 86 9.15 -26.60 -10.17
CA ASP A 86 8.53 -27.31 -9.04
C ASP A 86 8.45 -26.46 -7.76
N VAL A 87 8.83 -25.19 -7.82
CA VAL A 87 8.86 -24.29 -6.66
C VAL A 87 7.50 -23.63 -6.48
N ASP A 88 6.67 -24.24 -5.64
CA ASP A 88 5.26 -23.87 -5.49
C ASP A 88 4.99 -22.53 -4.82
N TYR A 89 5.93 -22.01 -4.04
CA TYR A 89 5.74 -20.76 -3.32
C TYR A 89 5.92 -19.53 -4.23
N LEU A 90 6.68 -19.64 -5.33
CA LEU A 90 6.88 -18.57 -6.31
C LEU A 90 5.63 -18.34 -7.16
N LYS A 91 4.66 -17.61 -6.60
CA LYS A 91 3.38 -17.25 -7.21
C LYS A 91 3.09 -15.77 -6.97
N GLY A 92 2.48 -15.10 -7.95
CA GLY A 92 2.11 -13.69 -7.85
C GLY A 92 3.32 -12.76 -7.96
N ALA A 93 3.21 -11.59 -7.34
CA ALA A 93 4.27 -10.60 -7.28
C ALA A 93 4.45 -10.10 -5.85
N ILE A 94 5.66 -9.66 -5.52
CA ILE A 94 5.99 -9.13 -4.20
C ILE A 94 6.77 -7.84 -4.30
N THR A 95 6.78 -7.09 -3.22
CA THR A 95 7.64 -5.92 -3.06
C THR A 95 8.85 -6.32 -2.22
N ILE A 96 10.05 -6.01 -2.71
CA ILE A 96 11.32 -6.27 -2.03
C ILE A 96 12.25 -5.05 -2.12
N GLU A 97 13.12 -4.91 -1.13
CA GLU A 97 14.17 -3.90 -1.14
C GLU A 97 15.53 -4.54 -1.46
N PRO A 98 16.37 -3.87 -2.29
CA PRO A 98 17.72 -4.36 -2.55
C PRO A 98 18.63 -4.15 -1.34
N GLU A 99 19.26 -5.23 -0.89
CA GLU A 99 20.37 -5.20 0.05
C GLU A 99 21.62 -4.68 -0.68
N TYR A 100 22.29 -3.68 -0.11
CA TYR A 100 23.51 -3.10 -0.66
C TYR A 100 24.72 -3.56 0.16
N ILE A 101 25.67 -4.22 -0.50
CA ILE A 101 26.84 -4.84 0.13
C ILE A 101 28.09 -4.28 -0.54
N ARG A 102 28.96 -3.66 0.26
CA ARG A 102 30.29 -3.22 -0.17
C ARG A 102 31.34 -4.10 0.49
N LYS A 103 32.15 -4.80 -0.30
CA LYS A 103 33.31 -5.52 0.22
C LYS A 103 34.53 -4.62 0.08
N ILE A 104 34.97 -4.08 1.21
CA ILE A 104 36.26 -3.40 1.33
C ILE A 104 37.24 -4.44 1.85
N HIS A 105 38.19 -4.87 1.02
CA HIS A 105 39.27 -5.73 1.51
C HIS A 105 40.27 -4.86 2.27
N ASN A 106 40.22 -4.90 3.60
CA ASN A 106 41.24 -4.29 4.45
C ASN A 106 42.55 -5.10 4.38
N ILE A 107 43.58 -4.37 3.99
CA ILE A 107 45.03 -4.57 4.09
C ILE A 107 45.43 -5.59 5.16
N ASP A 108 46.01 -6.73 4.73
CA ASP A 108 47.03 -7.47 5.52
C ASP A 108 47.82 -8.52 4.71
N SER A 109 47.65 -8.61 3.37
CA SER A 109 48.49 -9.49 2.55
C SER A 109 48.84 -8.86 1.20
N TYR A 110 50.14 -8.87 0.90
CA TYR A 110 50.80 -8.43 -0.33
C TYR A 110 50.29 -9.22 -1.56
N ASP A 111 49.10 -8.90 -2.08
CA ASP A 111 48.65 -9.41 -3.37
C ASP A 111 47.98 -8.30 -4.20
N GLU A 112 48.55 -8.03 -5.37
CA GLU A 112 48.40 -6.81 -6.19
C GLU A 112 47.13 -6.73 -7.05
N ASN A 113 46.00 -7.31 -6.64
CA ASN A 113 44.73 -7.14 -7.37
C ASN A 113 43.55 -6.87 -6.44
N LEU A 114 43.62 -5.74 -5.74
CA LEU A 114 42.51 -5.19 -4.96
C LEU A 114 41.51 -4.50 -5.89
N SER A 115 40.38 -5.15 -6.17
CA SER A 115 39.22 -4.47 -6.75
C SER A 115 38.14 -4.33 -5.69
N ASP A 116 37.75 -3.10 -5.37
CA ASP A 116 36.51 -2.84 -4.62
C ASP A 116 35.34 -3.50 -5.35
N GLU A 117 34.57 -4.32 -4.64
CA GLU A 117 33.39 -4.97 -5.20
C GLU A 117 32.14 -4.40 -4.52
N THR A 118 31.25 -3.85 -5.35
CA THR A 118 29.91 -3.44 -4.93
C THR A 118 28.91 -4.48 -5.41
N THR A 119 28.08 -4.98 -4.51
CA THR A 119 27.05 -6.00 -4.80
C THR A 119 25.69 -5.52 -4.34
N ILE A 120 24.68 -5.73 -5.17
CA ILE A 120 23.28 -5.69 -4.74
C ILE A 120 22.73 -7.11 -4.67
N LYS A 121 21.86 -7.34 -3.69
CA LYS A 121 21.23 -8.63 -3.46
C LYS A 121 19.73 -8.43 -3.24
N PHE A 122 18.94 -9.22 -3.97
CA PHE A 122 17.52 -9.38 -3.71
C PHE A 122 17.29 -10.75 -3.08
N SER A 123 16.46 -10.81 -2.04
CA SER A 123 16.19 -12.02 -1.28
C SER A 123 14.69 -12.28 -1.25
N VAL A 124 14.31 -13.54 -1.50
CA VAL A 124 12.91 -14.00 -1.36
C VAL A 124 12.91 -15.29 -0.56
N TYR A 125 12.39 -15.22 0.66
CA TYR A 125 12.18 -16.38 1.51
C TYR A 125 10.73 -16.89 1.35
N GLU A 126 10.53 -18.20 1.44
CA GLU A 126 9.16 -18.78 1.50
C GLU A 126 8.38 -18.18 2.67
N GLU A 127 9.08 -17.89 3.77
CA GLU A 127 8.54 -17.25 4.96
C GLU A 127 8.03 -15.84 4.69
N ASP A 128 8.74 -15.01 3.91
CA ASP A 128 8.25 -13.69 3.50
C ASP A 128 6.94 -13.83 2.73
N LEU A 129 6.79 -14.89 1.94
CA LEU A 129 5.55 -15.18 1.24
C LEU A 129 4.46 -15.76 2.13
N LYS A 130 4.80 -16.41 3.23
CA LYS A 130 3.84 -16.82 4.26
C LYS A 130 3.39 -15.60 5.07
N PHE A 131 4.31 -14.69 5.37
CA PHE A 131 3.99 -13.37 5.90
C PHE A 131 3.19 -12.56 4.89
N LEU A 132 3.37 -12.70 3.57
CA LEU A 132 2.48 -12.13 2.53
C LEU A 132 1.25 -13.00 2.22
N LYS A 133 1.13 -14.22 2.73
CA LYS A 133 -0.14 -14.95 2.82
C LYS A 133 -0.90 -14.59 4.11
N GLY A 134 -0.19 -14.05 5.11
CA GLY A 134 -0.74 -13.34 6.26
C GLY A 134 -0.86 -11.81 6.10
N ASN A 135 -0.19 -11.24 5.08
CA ASN A 135 -0.12 -9.80 4.73
C ASN A 135 -0.42 -9.54 3.24
N HIS A 136 -0.98 -10.51 2.54
CA HIS A 136 -2.27 -10.20 1.97
C HIS A 136 -3.00 -9.63 3.19
N VAL A 137 -3.52 -8.42 3.07
CA VAL A 137 -4.90 -8.30 3.49
C VAL A 137 -5.58 -9.43 2.70
N THR A 138 -5.54 -10.66 3.24
CA THR A 138 -6.57 -11.64 3.03
C THR A 138 -7.68 -10.82 3.61
N ILE A 139 -8.33 -10.11 2.70
CA ILE A 139 -9.73 -9.99 2.74
C ILE A 139 -10.14 -11.41 3.13
N SER A 140 -10.35 -11.62 4.45
CA SER A 140 -10.70 -12.92 5.03
C SER A 140 -11.72 -13.54 4.09
N ASP A 141 -11.84 -14.86 3.96
CA ASP A 141 -12.92 -15.43 3.13
C ASP A 141 -14.27 -14.77 3.49
N GLU A 142 -14.43 -14.40 4.76
CA GLU A 142 -15.47 -13.53 5.29
C GLU A 142 -15.50 -12.11 4.72
N LEU A 143 -14.39 -11.36 4.75
CA LEU A 143 -14.31 -10.03 4.13
C LEU A 143 -14.53 -10.10 2.60
N THR A 144 -14.20 -11.23 1.95
CA THR A 144 -14.32 -11.41 0.50
C THR A 144 -15.79 -11.60 0.17
N LEU A 145 -16.50 -12.34 1.02
CA LEU A 145 -17.94 -12.51 0.94
C LEU A 145 -18.67 -11.21 1.27
N SER A 146 -18.28 -10.50 2.33
CA SER A 146 -18.90 -9.25 2.74
C SER A 146 -18.69 -8.16 1.68
N LEU A 147 -17.49 -8.04 1.10
CA LEU A 147 -17.20 -7.10 0.03
C LEU A 147 -17.95 -7.45 -1.25
N LYS A 148 -18.11 -8.73 -1.60
CA LYS A 148 -18.97 -9.15 -2.72
C LYS A 148 -20.42 -8.73 -2.52
N ARG A 149 -20.95 -8.84 -1.30
CA ARG A 149 -22.31 -8.37 -0.96
C ARG A 149 -22.39 -6.85 -1.04
N PHE A 150 -21.39 -6.13 -0.55
CA PHE A 150 -21.30 -4.68 -0.65
C PHE A 150 -21.31 -4.22 -2.11
N ILE A 151 -20.45 -4.78 -2.98
CA ILE A 151 -20.37 -4.43 -4.40
C ILE A 151 -21.68 -4.74 -5.13
N LYS A 152 -22.42 -5.77 -4.70
CA LYS A 152 -23.73 -6.07 -5.27
C LYS A 152 -24.76 -4.96 -5.01
N ASP A 153 -24.71 -4.35 -3.82
CA ASP A 153 -25.61 -3.25 -3.46
C ASP A 153 -25.11 -1.90 -4.00
N PHE A 154 -23.79 -1.75 -4.14
CA PHE A 154 -23.10 -0.56 -4.61
C PHE A 154 -22.12 -0.90 -5.75
N PRO A 155 -22.61 -1.03 -7.00
CA PRO A 155 -21.82 -1.50 -8.13
C PRO A 155 -20.85 -0.46 -8.71
N GLU A 156 -20.93 0.80 -8.29
CA GLU A 156 -20.05 1.91 -8.69
C GLU A 156 -19.24 2.40 -7.46
N PRO A 157 -18.19 1.69 -7.01
CA PRO A 157 -17.41 2.02 -5.82
C PRO A 157 -16.82 3.44 -5.82
N GLU A 158 -16.51 3.98 -7.00
CA GLU A 158 -16.02 5.34 -7.21
C GLU A 158 -17.01 6.39 -6.72
N LYS A 159 -18.31 6.08 -6.71
CA LYS A 159 -19.40 6.92 -6.20
C LYS A 159 -19.74 6.64 -4.73
N CYS A 160 -18.93 5.88 -4.00
CA CYS A 160 -19.17 5.57 -2.60
C CYS A 160 -18.15 6.25 -1.69
N GLY A 161 -18.63 7.06 -0.75
CA GLY A 161 -17.83 7.63 0.33
C GLY A 161 -18.11 6.91 1.65
N PHE A 162 -17.08 6.67 2.46
CA PHE A 162 -17.23 6.14 3.81
C PHE A 162 -17.23 7.26 4.86
N LEU A 163 -18.28 7.36 5.67
CA LEU A 163 -18.41 8.31 6.77
C LEU A 163 -17.86 7.72 8.06
N MET A 164 -16.75 8.28 8.52
CA MET A 164 -16.08 7.96 9.78
C MET A 164 -16.45 9.01 10.81
N MET A 165 -17.09 8.59 11.90
CA MET A 165 -17.50 9.51 12.95
C MET A 165 -17.74 8.78 14.27
N LYS A 166 -17.83 9.54 15.36
CA LYS A 166 -18.28 8.98 16.62
C LYS A 166 -19.75 8.59 16.50
N PHE A 167 -20.06 7.35 16.85
CA PHE A 167 -21.44 6.87 16.88
C PHE A 167 -22.17 7.50 18.06
N GLU A 168 -23.02 8.47 17.78
CA GLU A 168 -23.97 9.07 18.71
C GLU A 168 -25.31 9.29 17.99
N ASP A 169 -26.42 9.29 18.72
CA ASP A 169 -27.75 9.53 18.12
C ASP A 169 -28.30 10.90 18.56
N SER A 170 -27.42 11.90 18.64
CA SER A 170 -27.85 13.26 18.94
C SER A 170 -28.54 13.87 17.73
N LYS A 171 -29.61 14.65 17.97
CA LYS A 171 -30.37 15.32 16.91
C LYS A 171 -29.46 16.14 15.97
N MET A 172 -28.53 16.88 16.55
CA MET A 172 -27.59 17.72 15.82
C MET A 172 -26.61 16.91 14.96
N GLN A 173 -26.21 15.73 15.43
CA GLN A 173 -25.36 14.84 14.64
C GLN A 173 -26.14 14.24 13.47
N LEU A 174 -27.39 13.81 13.68
CA LEU A 174 -28.26 13.35 12.60
C LEU A 174 -28.49 14.43 11.55
N GLU A 175 -28.70 15.68 11.95
CA GLU A 175 -28.82 16.83 11.02
C GLU A 175 -27.56 17.00 10.16
N ILE A 176 -26.35 16.88 10.74
CA ILE A 176 -25.09 16.95 9.98
C ILE A 176 -25.00 15.82 8.95
N ILE A 177 -25.38 14.61 9.35
CA ILE A 177 -25.36 13.42 8.49
C ILE A 177 -26.35 13.59 7.33
N ASP A 178 -27.55 14.09 7.61
CA ASP A 178 -28.56 14.32 6.58
C ASP A 178 -28.10 15.37 5.58
N VAL A 179 -27.46 16.45 6.03
CA VAL A 179 -26.85 17.46 5.15
C VAL A 179 -25.74 16.85 4.29
N LEU A 180 -24.85 16.07 4.89
CA LEU A 180 -23.76 15.37 4.20
C LEU A 180 -24.31 14.42 3.11
N LYS A 181 -25.24 13.54 3.49
CA LYS A 181 -25.84 12.55 2.59
C LYS A 181 -26.61 13.24 1.47
N SER A 182 -27.47 14.21 1.77
CA SER A 182 -28.29 14.91 0.78
C SER A 182 -27.44 15.66 -0.24
N HIS A 183 -26.42 16.39 0.21
CA HIS A 183 -25.54 17.17 -0.67
C HIS A 183 -24.69 16.29 -1.58
N LEU A 184 -24.21 15.13 -1.10
CA LEU A 184 -23.45 14.19 -1.92
C LEU A 184 -24.33 13.42 -2.90
N ILE A 185 -25.57 13.08 -2.52
CA ILE A 185 -26.54 12.42 -3.40
C ILE A 185 -26.86 13.30 -4.63
N GLU A 186 -26.94 14.63 -4.48
CA GLU A 186 -27.13 15.56 -5.61
C GLU A 186 -25.98 15.47 -6.64
N LYS A 187 -24.82 14.98 -6.24
CA LYS A 187 -23.64 14.76 -7.09
C LYS A 187 -23.52 13.30 -7.56
N GLY A 188 -24.52 12.47 -7.28
CA GLY A 188 -24.48 11.04 -7.60
C GLY A 188 -23.57 10.22 -6.69
N ILE A 189 -23.17 10.75 -5.54
CA ILE A 189 -22.28 10.08 -4.59
C ILE A 189 -23.08 9.59 -3.38
N MET A 190 -22.94 8.31 -3.06
CA MET A 190 -23.52 7.66 -1.90
C MET A 190 -22.56 7.74 -0.71
N LEU A 191 -22.95 8.44 0.35
CA LEU A 191 -22.20 8.45 1.61
C LEU A 191 -22.75 7.38 2.56
N LEU A 192 -21.87 6.48 3.00
CA LEU A 192 -22.22 5.26 3.73
C LEU A 192 -21.58 5.23 5.11
N ARG A 193 -22.32 4.73 6.10
CA ARG A 193 -21.83 4.42 7.46
C ARG A 193 -21.78 2.92 7.70
N ALA A 194 -20.91 2.50 8.61
CA ALA A 194 -20.77 1.08 8.94
C ALA A 194 -22.06 0.44 9.48
N ASP A 195 -22.95 1.22 10.09
CA ASP A 195 -24.24 0.77 10.62
C ASP A 195 -25.40 0.84 9.61
N ASP A 196 -25.19 1.34 8.38
CA ASP A 196 -26.25 1.38 7.35
C ASP A 196 -26.69 -0.05 6.96
N LYS A 197 -25.75 -1.00 6.91
CA LYS A 197 -25.99 -2.43 6.66
C LYS A 197 -24.85 -3.29 7.21
N TRP A 198 -25.20 -4.43 7.80
CA TRP A 198 -24.21 -5.39 8.30
C TRP A 198 -23.88 -6.43 7.22
N TYR A 199 -22.66 -6.39 6.71
CA TYR A 199 -22.16 -7.33 5.71
C TYR A 199 -21.35 -8.48 6.31
N ALA A 200 -20.86 -8.28 7.54
CA ALA A 200 -20.11 -9.24 8.35
C ALA A 200 -20.68 -9.27 9.79
N ASP A 201 -20.44 -10.36 10.52
CA ASP A 201 -20.94 -10.54 11.88
C ASP A 201 -20.06 -9.82 12.92
N ASP A 202 -18.76 -9.67 12.63
CA ASP A 202 -17.85 -8.85 13.42
C ASP A 202 -17.93 -7.37 13.02
N LEU A 203 -18.01 -6.48 14.01
CA LEU A 203 -18.14 -5.04 13.79
C LEU A 203 -16.95 -4.47 13.01
N PHE A 204 -15.73 -4.89 13.35
CA PHE A 204 -14.54 -4.37 12.70
C PHE A 204 -14.38 -4.91 11.28
N GLU A 205 -14.72 -6.18 11.02
CA GLU A 205 -14.82 -6.72 9.66
C GLU A 205 -15.88 -6.00 8.82
N ASN A 206 -17.00 -5.63 9.43
CA ASN A 206 -18.02 -4.83 8.75
C ASN A 206 -17.47 -3.44 8.41
N ILE A 207 -16.81 -2.75 9.34
CA ILE A 207 -16.14 -1.46 9.08
C ILE A 207 -15.09 -1.59 7.96
N LYS A 208 -14.26 -2.64 7.97
CA LYS A 208 -13.31 -2.93 6.88
C LYS A 208 -14.00 -3.08 5.54
N THR A 209 -15.19 -3.69 5.51
CA THR A 209 -15.96 -3.86 4.28
C THR A 209 -16.29 -2.50 3.66
N TYR A 210 -16.75 -1.54 4.46
CA TYR A 210 -17.00 -0.17 3.98
C TYR A 210 -15.73 0.57 3.58
N MET A 211 -14.66 0.47 4.40
CA MET A 211 -13.37 1.10 4.07
C MET A 211 -12.78 0.57 2.76
N GLN A 212 -12.94 -0.73 2.47
CA GLN A 212 -12.48 -1.33 1.22
C GLN A 212 -13.43 -1.06 0.05
N GLY A 213 -14.74 -1.04 0.29
CA GLY A 213 -15.77 -0.83 -0.73
C GLY A 213 -15.92 0.62 -1.21
N CYS A 214 -15.65 1.61 -0.36
CA CYS A 214 -15.77 3.03 -0.73
C CYS A 214 -14.49 3.57 -1.37
N SER A 215 -14.58 4.50 -2.32
CA SER A 215 -13.41 5.08 -2.99
C SER A 215 -12.69 6.15 -2.16
N PHE A 216 -13.41 6.82 -1.25
CA PHE A 216 -12.87 7.85 -0.37
C PHE A 216 -13.52 7.81 1.02
N GLY A 217 -12.96 8.58 1.96
CA GLY A 217 -13.49 8.74 3.30
C GLY A 217 -13.81 10.19 3.66
N ILE A 218 -14.82 10.39 4.49
CA ILE A 218 -15.08 11.65 5.19
C ILE A 218 -15.02 11.36 6.68
N ALA A 219 -14.08 11.98 7.39
CA ALA A 219 -13.98 11.89 8.83
C ALA A 219 -14.54 13.15 9.49
N LEU A 220 -15.55 12.98 10.34
CA LEU A 220 -16.19 14.05 11.08
C LEU A 220 -15.65 14.14 12.51
N PHE A 221 -15.04 15.28 12.83
CA PHE A 221 -14.59 15.63 14.16
C PHE A 221 -15.46 16.77 14.69
N ASP A 222 -16.40 16.43 15.57
CA ASP A 222 -17.27 17.39 16.24
C ASP A 222 -16.96 17.43 17.75
N ARG A 223 -17.66 18.34 18.45
CA ARG A 223 -17.62 18.46 19.91
C ARG A 223 -19.04 18.51 20.51
N ILE A 224 -20.01 17.88 19.85
CA ILE A 224 -21.43 18.06 20.19
C ILE A 224 -21.68 17.65 21.64
N ASN A 225 -21.13 16.51 22.06
CA ASN A 225 -21.30 15.99 23.41
C ASN A 225 -20.00 15.92 24.22
N THR A 226 -18.84 15.72 23.59
CA THR A 226 -17.55 15.57 24.28
C THR A 226 -16.41 16.18 23.47
N GLU A 227 -15.40 16.75 24.14
CA GLU A 227 -14.13 17.15 23.50
C GLU A 227 -13.17 15.95 23.32
N GLU A 228 -13.52 14.78 23.83
CA GLU A 228 -12.70 13.57 23.71
C GLU A 228 -12.72 13.00 22.29
N PHE A 229 -11.53 12.67 21.79
CA PHE A 229 -11.37 12.06 20.48
C PHE A 229 -11.78 10.60 20.50
N ASN A 230 -12.52 10.16 19.47
CA ASN A 230 -12.80 8.74 19.28
C ASN A 230 -11.60 8.04 18.63
N PRO A 231 -10.91 7.11 19.34
CA PRO A 231 -9.75 6.41 18.78
C PRO A 231 -10.10 5.55 17.56
N ASN A 232 -11.35 5.10 17.43
CA ASN A 232 -11.79 4.30 16.28
C ASN A 232 -11.77 5.12 14.99
N VAL A 233 -12.15 6.40 15.05
CA VAL A 233 -12.11 7.29 13.88
C VAL A 233 -10.66 7.46 13.40
N SER A 234 -9.70 7.61 14.31
CA SER A 234 -8.28 7.70 13.96
C SER A 234 -7.76 6.40 13.32
N LEU A 235 -8.20 5.25 13.81
CA LEU A 235 -7.87 3.95 13.23
C LEU A 235 -8.41 3.82 11.80
N GLU A 236 -9.67 4.18 11.58
CA GLU A 236 -10.33 4.14 10.27
C GLU A 236 -9.62 5.07 9.26
N ILE A 237 -9.27 6.29 9.68
CA ILE A 237 -8.49 7.23 8.85
C ILE A 237 -7.14 6.62 8.49
N GLY A 238 -6.42 6.09 9.48
CA GLY A 238 -5.12 5.45 9.26
C GLY A 238 -5.22 4.29 8.26
N TYR A 239 -6.27 3.49 8.35
CA TYR A 239 -6.52 2.38 7.43
C TYR A 239 -6.83 2.88 6.01
N MET A 240 -7.72 3.86 5.86
CA MET A 240 -8.03 4.46 4.55
C MET A 240 -6.80 5.09 3.89
N MET A 241 -5.95 5.74 4.68
CA MET A 241 -4.67 6.28 4.22
C MET A 241 -3.70 5.18 3.79
N ALA A 242 -3.63 4.06 4.53
CA ALA A 242 -2.81 2.91 4.15
C ALA A 242 -3.28 2.30 2.81
N LEU A 243 -4.59 2.35 2.52
CA LEU A 243 -5.16 1.98 1.22
C LEU A 243 -4.94 3.04 0.13
N SER A 244 -4.23 4.13 0.40
CA SER A 244 -4.05 5.28 -0.50
C SER A 244 -5.36 5.94 -0.96
N LYS A 245 -6.43 5.82 -0.16
CA LYS A 245 -7.72 6.47 -0.45
C LYS A 245 -7.73 7.90 0.09
N PRO A 246 -8.29 8.87 -0.65
CA PRO A 246 -8.39 10.23 -0.18
C PRO A 246 -9.36 10.30 1.02
N VAL A 247 -9.00 11.11 2.02
CA VAL A 247 -9.82 11.34 3.20
C VAL A 247 -10.03 12.84 3.41
N LEU A 248 -11.29 13.26 3.50
CA LEU A 248 -11.68 14.60 3.93
C LEU A 248 -11.77 14.63 5.45
N LEU A 249 -10.95 15.46 6.09
CA LEU A 249 -11.04 15.71 7.53
C LEU A 249 -11.92 16.94 7.77
N LEU A 250 -13.16 16.72 8.23
CA LEU A 250 -14.09 17.78 8.64
C LEU A 250 -13.96 18.02 10.13
N LYS A 251 -13.60 19.24 10.51
CA LYS A 251 -13.40 19.64 11.90
C LYS A 251 -14.39 20.73 12.28
N ASP A 252 -15.09 20.60 13.40
CA ASP A 252 -15.89 21.72 13.92
C ASP A 252 -14.97 22.92 14.19
N LYS A 253 -15.42 24.11 13.78
CA LYS A 253 -14.67 25.37 13.93
C LYS A 253 -14.30 25.67 15.37
N ASN A 254 -15.07 25.18 16.34
CA ASN A 254 -14.86 25.43 17.75
C ASN A 254 -14.06 24.33 18.46
N LEU A 255 -13.68 23.26 17.76
CA LEU A 255 -12.74 22.27 18.29
C LEU A 255 -11.33 22.89 18.28
N LYS A 256 -10.68 22.98 19.44
CA LYS A 256 -9.39 23.69 19.57
C LYS A 256 -8.29 23.10 18.69
N SER A 257 -8.18 21.77 18.65
CA SER A 257 -7.12 21.04 17.95
C SER A 257 -7.60 19.67 17.51
N LEU A 258 -7.00 19.13 16.45
CA LEU A 258 -7.08 17.69 16.16
C LEU A 258 -5.99 16.95 16.93
N GLN A 259 -6.06 15.63 17.00
CA GLN A 259 -4.97 14.80 17.54
C GLN A 259 -3.65 15.12 16.82
N THR A 260 -2.53 15.07 17.55
CA THR A 260 -1.19 15.47 17.06
C THR A 260 -0.82 14.83 15.72
N ASP A 261 -1.24 13.59 15.48
CA ASP A 261 -0.96 12.85 14.25
C ASP A 261 -1.71 13.40 13.03
N LEU A 262 -2.84 14.09 13.24
CA LEU A 262 -3.65 14.75 12.22
C LEU A 262 -3.35 16.26 12.10
N VAL A 263 -2.61 16.85 13.05
CA VAL A 263 -2.24 18.28 13.03
C VAL A 263 -1.40 18.64 11.81
N GLY A 264 -0.64 17.69 11.25
CA GLY A 264 0.14 17.88 10.02
C GLY A 264 -0.65 17.70 8.71
N LYS A 265 -1.96 17.42 8.77
CA LYS A 265 -2.82 17.21 7.59
C LYS A 265 -3.68 18.43 7.33
N LEU A 266 -4.02 18.64 6.05
CA LEU A 266 -5.04 19.61 5.66
C LEU A 266 -6.40 19.12 6.15
N TYR A 267 -7.05 19.94 6.98
CA TYR A 267 -8.42 19.73 7.41
C TYR A 267 -9.26 20.95 7.05
N HIS A 268 -10.56 20.73 6.93
CA HIS A 268 -11.51 21.78 6.62
C HIS A 268 -12.42 22.01 7.80
N GLN A 269 -12.70 23.28 8.08
CA GLN A 269 -13.58 23.66 9.18
C GLN A 269 -15.03 23.76 8.71
N PHE A 270 -15.95 23.29 9.55
CA PHE A 270 -17.38 23.52 9.38
C PHE A 270 -18.01 24.05 10.68
N ASP A 271 -19.25 24.54 10.60
CA ASP A 271 -20.00 25.00 11.76
C ASP A 271 -21.15 24.04 12.04
N PHE A 272 -21.07 23.26 13.12
CA PHE A 272 -22.16 22.32 13.46
C PHE A 272 -23.49 23.05 13.75
N GLN A 273 -23.47 24.35 14.08
CA GLN A 273 -24.69 25.13 14.32
C GLN A 273 -25.36 25.58 13.02
N ASN A 274 -24.62 25.55 11.90
CA ASN A 274 -25.09 25.91 10.57
C ASN A 274 -24.56 24.92 9.51
N PRO A 275 -24.87 23.62 9.63
CA PRO A 275 -24.28 22.59 8.79
C PRO A 275 -24.67 22.79 7.32
N GLU A 276 -25.93 23.12 7.04
CA GLU A 276 -26.46 23.37 5.69
C GLU A 276 -25.71 24.47 4.91
N LYS A 277 -25.15 25.46 5.60
CA LYS A 277 -24.44 26.57 4.95
C LYS A 277 -22.95 26.32 4.79
N THR A 278 -22.36 25.52 5.68
CA THR A 278 -20.89 25.41 5.78
C THR A 278 -20.37 24.12 5.16
N ILE A 279 -21.08 23.01 5.34
CA ILE A 279 -20.67 21.70 4.84
C ILE A 279 -20.64 21.65 3.31
N PRO A 280 -21.69 22.10 2.57
CA PRO A 280 -21.68 22.08 1.11
C PRO A 280 -20.47 22.77 0.48
N ILE A 281 -20.10 23.96 0.98
CA ILE A 281 -18.97 24.76 0.48
C ILE A 281 -17.66 23.97 0.60
N VAL A 282 -17.46 23.32 1.75
CA VAL A 282 -16.26 22.54 2.03
C VAL A 282 -16.19 21.30 1.15
N ILE A 283 -17.31 20.57 1.02
CA ILE A 283 -17.38 19.36 0.20
C ILE A 283 -17.11 19.70 -1.26
N ASP A 284 -17.76 20.71 -1.80
CA ASP A 284 -17.60 21.11 -3.20
C ASP A 284 -16.16 21.46 -3.52
N LYS A 285 -15.53 22.23 -2.63
CA LYS A 285 -14.11 22.57 -2.78
C LYS A 285 -13.25 21.31 -2.77
N TRP A 286 -13.46 20.42 -1.80
CA TRP A 286 -12.62 19.24 -1.65
C TRP A 286 -12.80 18.23 -2.78
N LEU A 287 -14.02 17.97 -3.22
CA LEU A 287 -14.30 17.09 -4.36
C LEU A 287 -13.63 17.61 -5.63
N ASN A 288 -13.71 18.92 -5.89
CA ASN A 288 -13.03 19.56 -7.02
C ASN A 288 -11.50 19.46 -6.90
N ASP A 289 -10.93 19.77 -5.72
CA ASP A 289 -9.48 19.70 -5.49
C ASP A 289 -8.93 18.27 -5.60
N LYS A 290 -9.79 17.25 -5.42
CA LYS A 290 -9.44 15.82 -5.53
C LYS A 290 -9.89 15.16 -6.83
N GLU A 291 -10.54 15.90 -7.73
CA GLU A 291 -11.07 15.38 -8.99
C GLU A 291 -12.02 14.18 -8.79
N ILE A 292 -12.89 14.25 -7.77
CA ILE A 292 -13.92 13.24 -7.47
C ILE A 292 -15.26 13.76 -8.00
N TYR A 293 -15.83 13.06 -9.00
CA TYR A 293 -17.05 13.44 -9.73
C TYR A 293 -18.07 12.31 -9.78
#